data_AF-A0A220DC39-F1
#
_entry.id   AF-A0A220DC39-F1
#
_cell.length_a   1.000
_cell.length_b   1.000
_cell.length_c   1.000
_cell.angle_alpha   90.00
_cell.angle_beta   90.00
_cell.angle_gamma   90.00
#
_symmetry.space_group_name_H-M   'P 1'
#
loop_
_entity.id
_entity.type
_entity.pdbx_description
1 polymer ?
#
loop_
_entity_poly.entity_id
_entity_poly.type
_entity_poly.pdbx_seq_one_letter_code
_entity_poly.pdbx_strand_id
1 'polypeptide(L)'
;VDNIYGFGRCGDGTTAPSYINTYQRGSSESVWETIPQPSCDTFKHGGPNGYLDLFTKDSSYAKQWKYTNAPDADARAVQVAMFAEQWATEQGKQAQIAPELAKAAKMGDYLRYAMFDKYFEKIGNCTSPSTCAAGTGKDSEHYLMSWYYAWGG
;
A
#
# COMPACT_ATOMS: atom_id res chain seq x y z
N VAL A 1 -10.24 1.82 12.98
CA VAL A 1 -10.02 3.03 13.81
C VAL A 1 -10.04 2.65 15.27
N ASP A 2 -11.17 2.23 15.84
CA ASP A 2 -11.28 1.99 17.30
C ASP A 2 -10.86 0.57 17.74
N ASN A 3 -9.92 -0.05 17.03
CA ASN A 3 -9.38 -1.37 17.34
C ASN A 3 -10.44 -2.49 17.57
N ILE A 4 -11.54 -2.49 16.80
CA ILE A 4 -12.64 -3.46 16.96
C ILE A 4 -12.20 -4.93 16.80
N TYR A 5 -11.20 -5.20 15.96
CA TYR A 5 -10.62 -6.53 15.78
C TYR A 5 -9.62 -6.93 16.88
N GLY A 6 -9.24 -6.00 17.77
CA GLY A 6 -8.39 -6.29 18.92
C GLY A 6 -6.94 -6.65 18.58
N PHE A 7 -6.43 -6.28 17.41
CA PHE A 7 -5.02 -6.52 17.06
C PHE A 7 -4.07 -5.49 17.67
N GLY A 8 -4.50 -4.22 17.74
CA GLY A 8 -3.64 -3.14 18.19
C GLY A 8 -2.41 -2.91 17.30
N ARG A 9 -1.31 -2.40 17.87
CA ARG A 9 -0.04 -2.17 17.15
C ARG A 9 0.87 -3.38 17.33
N CYS A 10 1.16 -4.09 16.23
CA CYS A 10 1.99 -5.30 16.25
C CYS A 10 1.53 -6.35 17.28
N GLY A 11 0.20 -6.51 17.43
CA GLY A 11 -0.41 -7.46 18.35
C GLY A 11 -0.39 -7.03 19.82
N ASP A 12 -0.31 -5.74 20.14
CA ASP A 12 -0.44 -5.26 21.53
C ASP A 12 -1.88 -5.29 22.07
N GLY A 13 -2.86 -5.58 21.20
CA GLY A 13 -4.27 -5.71 21.55
C GLY A 13 -4.98 -4.43 21.98
N THR A 14 -4.28 -3.29 22.04
CA THR A 14 -4.78 -2.08 22.72
C THR A 14 -4.68 -0.81 21.88
N THR A 15 -3.64 -0.66 21.05
CA THR A 15 -3.43 0.58 20.30
C THR A 15 -4.54 0.84 19.26
N ALA A 16 -5.01 2.08 19.19
CA ALA A 16 -5.91 2.59 18.16
C ALA A 16 -5.32 3.85 17.49
N PRO A 17 -5.36 3.98 16.14
CA PRO A 17 -5.81 2.99 15.17
C PRO A 17 -4.86 1.81 14.99
N SER A 18 -5.43 0.64 14.69
CA SER A 18 -4.70 -0.58 14.32
C SER A 18 -4.60 -0.68 12.79
N TYR A 19 -3.38 -0.91 12.29
CA TYR A 19 -3.15 -1.20 10.87
C TYR A 19 -3.48 -2.66 10.57
N ILE A 20 -4.42 -2.86 9.66
CA ILE A 20 -4.92 -4.17 9.24
C ILE A 20 -4.98 -4.24 7.71
N ASN A 21 -5.09 -5.45 7.19
CA ASN A 21 -5.48 -5.69 5.80
C ASN A 21 -6.45 -6.88 5.73
N THR A 22 -7.08 -7.07 4.57
CA THR A 22 -8.10 -8.09 4.32
C THR A 22 -7.81 -8.87 3.03
N TYR A 23 -7.88 -8.21 1.86
CA TYR A 23 -7.71 -8.86 0.56
C TYR A 23 -6.29 -9.38 0.33
N GLN A 24 -6.17 -10.68 0.01
CA GLN A 24 -4.91 -11.37 -0.25
C GLN A 24 -5.02 -12.55 -1.25
N ARG A 25 -6.22 -13.06 -1.58
CA ARG A 25 -6.41 -14.35 -2.27
C ARG A 25 -6.98 -14.25 -3.69
N GLY A 26 -6.73 -13.13 -4.36
CA GLY A 26 -7.00 -12.96 -5.79
C GLY A 26 -8.42 -12.45 -6.09
N SER A 27 -8.76 -12.42 -7.38
CA SER A 27 -9.94 -11.71 -7.91
C SER A 27 -11.29 -12.28 -7.47
N SER A 28 -11.32 -13.53 -7.01
CA SER A 28 -12.53 -14.19 -6.55
C SER A 28 -12.74 -14.07 -5.03
N GLU A 29 -11.86 -13.38 -4.31
CA GLU A 29 -12.07 -13.09 -2.88
C GLU A 29 -12.87 -11.79 -2.74
N SER A 30 -14.18 -11.92 -2.50
CA SER A 30 -15.03 -10.77 -2.19
C SER A 30 -14.82 -10.27 -0.77
N VAL A 31 -15.39 -9.10 -0.45
CA VAL A 31 -15.35 -8.53 0.91
C VAL A 31 -15.90 -9.48 1.98
N TRP A 32 -16.83 -10.37 1.62
CA TRP A 32 -17.47 -11.33 2.51
C TRP A 32 -16.61 -12.56 2.81
N GLU A 33 -15.53 -12.75 2.05
CA GLU A 33 -14.74 -13.97 2.07
C GLU A 33 -13.36 -13.75 2.69
N THR A 34 -12.97 -12.51 2.98
CA THR A 34 -11.66 -12.17 3.55
C THR A 34 -11.47 -12.66 4.98
N ILE A 35 -10.21 -12.80 5.39
CA ILE A 35 -9.81 -13.00 6.80
C ILE A 35 -9.04 -11.75 7.25
N PRO A 36 -9.64 -10.85 8.04
CA PRO A 36 -8.95 -9.67 8.55
C PRO A 36 -7.70 -10.05 9.35
N GLN A 37 -6.58 -9.38 9.06
CA GLN A 37 -5.27 -9.69 9.65
C GLN A 37 -4.46 -8.42 9.97
N PRO A 38 -3.54 -8.46 10.96
CA PRO A 38 -2.72 -7.31 11.32
C PRO A 38 -1.58 -7.07 10.33
N SER A 39 -1.41 -5.83 9.86
CA SER A 39 -0.31 -5.44 8.97
C SER A 39 1.08 -5.75 9.55
N CYS A 40 1.21 -5.78 10.88
CA CYS A 40 2.41 -6.20 11.59
C CYS A 40 2.13 -7.52 12.32
N ASP A 41 2.53 -8.63 11.70
CA ASP A 41 2.27 -9.97 12.21
C ASP A 41 3.44 -10.44 13.09
N THR A 42 3.19 -10.51 14.40
CA THR A 42 4.14 -10.97 15.41
C THR A 42 3.83 -12.37 15.93
N PHE A 43 2.91 -13.09 15.28
CA PHE A 43 2.36 -14.41 15.64
C PHE A 43 1.56 -14.42 16.95
N LYS A 44 1.16 -13.24 17.44
CA LYS A 44 0.34 -13.12 18.66
C LYS A 44 -1.14 -13.48 18.45
N HIS A 45 -1.61 -13.44 17.21
CA HIS A 45 -2.98 -13.76 16.81
C HIS A 45 -2.95 -14.70 15.60
N GLY A 46 -4.03 -15.44 15.35
CA GLY A 46 -4.10 -16.39 14.25
C GLY A 46 -3.53 -17.76 14.65
N GLY A 47 -2.87 -18.44 13.71
CA GLY A 47 -2.25 -19.75 13.90
C GLY A 47 -0.78 -19.67 14.35
N PRO A 48 -0.04 -20.79 14.27
CA PRO A 48 1.38 -20.86 14.69
C PRO A 48 2.30 -19.87 13.97
N ASN A 49 1.98 -19.54 12.72
CA ASN A 49 2.71 -18.58 11.89
C ASN A 49 1.94 -17.25 11.72
N GLY A 50 1.09 -16.91 12.70
CA GLY A 50 0.16 -15.81 12.58
C GLY A 50 -0.90 -16.07 11.50
N TYR A 51 -1.02 -15.17 10.53
CA TYR A 51 -1.89 -15.31 9.37
C TYR A 51 -1.11 -15.58 8.08
N LEU A 52 0.21 -15.69 8.14
CA LEU A 52 1.07 -15.66 6.95
C LEU A 52 0.87 -16.87 6.03
N ASP A 53 0.74 -18.06 6.62
CA ASP A 53 0.59 -19.33 5.91
C ASP A 53 -0.78 -19.51 5.24
N LEU A 54 -1.74 -18.63 5.52
CA LEU A 54 -3.00 -18.54 4.79
C LEU A 54 -2.83 -17.93 3.38
N PHE A 55 -1.79 -17.14 3.17
CA PHE A 55 -1.62 -16.32 1.97
C PHE A 55 -0.37 -16.67 1.18
N THR A 56 0.71 -17.03 1.86
CA THR A 56 1.98 -17.38 1.24
C THR A 56 2.44 -18.73 1.74
N LYS A 57 2.69 -19.66 0.81
CA LYS A 57 3.35 -20.92 1.14
C LYS A 57 4.86 -20.72 1.11
N ASP A 58 5.50 -20.94 2.25
CA ASP A 58 6.95 -20.87 2.39
C ASP A 58 7.45 -22.05 3.25
N SER A 59 8.75 -22.32 3.17
CA SER A 59 9.47 -23.31 3.99
C SER A 59 9.58 -22.90 5.45
N SER A 60 9.55 -21.60 5.74
CA SER A 60 9.60 -21.04 7.10
C SER A 60 8.91 -19.68 7.13
N TYR A 61 8.48 -19.26 8.33
CA TYR A 61 7.75 -18.01 8.52
C TYR A 61 8.46 -17.13 9.54
N ALA A 62 8.64 -15.85 9.18
CA ALA A 62 9.21 -14.83 10.04
C ALA A 62 8.16 -13.79 10.44
N LYS A 63 8.24 -13.31 11.67
CA LYS A 63 7.49 -12.13 12.12
C LYS A 63 7.86 -10.96 11.21
N GLN A 64 6.86 -10.29 10.67
CA GLN A 64 7.06 -9.33 9.59
C GLN A 64 5.98 -8.25 9.61
N TRP A 65 6.21 -7.20 8.84
CA TRP A 65 5.21 -6.17 8.59
C TRP A 65 5.02 -5.97 7.09
N LYS A 66 3.81 -5.59 6.68
CA LYS A 66 3.47 -5.26 5.30
C LYS A 66 2.35 -4.25 5.22
N TYR A 67 2.48 -3.31 4.29
CA TYR A 67 1.48 -2.28 4.00
C TYR A 67 1.16 -2.26 2.51
N THR A 68 -0.03 -1.76 2.20
CA THR A 68 -0.54 -1.65 0.83
C THR A 68 -1.09 -0.25 0.64
N ASN A 69 -0.60 0.43 -0.38
CA ASN A 69 -1.12 1.75 -0.75
C ASN A 69 -2.40 1.60 -1.57
N ALA A 70 -3.30 2.58 -1.44
CA ALA A 70 -4.40 2.80 -2.35
C ALA A 70 -4.06 4.05 -3.21
N PRO A 71 -3.52 3.86 -4.43
CA PRO A 71 -2.96 4.97 -5.22
C PRO A 71 -3.97 6.06 -5.55
N ASP A 72 -5.26 5.71 -5.66
CA ASP A 72 -6.34 6.67 -5.86
C ASP A 72 -6.48 7.64 -4.67
N ALA A 73 -6.27 7.16 -3.44
CA ALA A 73 -6.37 7.97 -2.22
C ALA A 73 -5.20 8.95 -2.10
N ASP A 74 -3.97 8.49 -2.34
CA ASP A 74 -2.79 9.35 -2.33
C ASP A 74 -2.83 10.36 -3.48
N ALA A 75 -3.23 9.94 -4.69
CA ALA A 75 -3.42 10.85 -5.83
C ALA A 75 -4.49 11.92 -5.52
N ARG A 76 -5.58 11.55 -4.85
CA ARG A 76 -6.62 12.49 -4.40
C ARG A 76 -6.07 13.48 -3.37
N ALA A 77 -5.22 13.05 -2.45
CA ALA A 77 -4.57 13.96 -1.50
C ALA A 77 -3.65 14.97 -2.20
N VAL A 78 -2.87 14.53 -3.19
CA VAL A 78 -2.04 15.41 -4.04
C VAL A 78 -2.93 16.39 -4.84
N GLN A 79 -4.04 15.92 -5.40
CA GLN A 79 -5.00 16.77 -6.10
C GLN A 79 -5.58 17.85 -5.19
N VAL A 80 -5.96 17.51 -3.96
CA VAL A 80 -6.50 18.48 -2.99
C VAL A 80 -5.43 19.48 -2.57
N ALA A 81 -4.18 19.06 -2.41
CA ALA A 81 -3.07 19.97 -2.13
C ALA A 81 -2.86 20.98 -3.27
N MET A 82 -3.02 20.57 -4.53
CA MET A 82 -2.98 21.48 -5.69
C MET A 82 -4.07 22.55 -5.61
N PHE A 83 -5.31 22.19 -5.26
CA PHE A 83 -6.39 23.17 -5.08
C PHE A 83 -6.12 24.09 -3.88
N ALA A 84 -5.60 23.56 -2.78
CA ALA A 84 -5.22 24.36 -1.61
C ALA A 84 -4.13 25.38 -1.97
N GLU A 85 -3.15 25.00 -2.79
CA GLU A 85 -2.14 25.93 -3.33
C GLU A 85 -2.78 27.07 -4.13
N GLN A 86 -3.69 26.75 -5.05
CA GLN A 86 -4.40 27.76 -5.85
C GLN A 86 -5.15 28.75 -4.95
N TRP A 87 -6.01 28.25 -4.06
CA TRP A 87 -6.82 29.11 -3.19
C TRP A 87 -6.00 29.91 -2.19
N ALA A 88 -4.95 29.32 -1.61
CA ALA A 88 -4.08 30.04 -0.69
C ALA A 88 -3.27 31.11 -1.41
N THR A 89 -2.86 30.87 -2.66
CA THR A 89 -2.17 31.86 -3.49
C THR A 89 -3.07 33.05 -3.81
N GLU A 90 -4.31 32.81 -4.22
CA GLU A 90 -5.32 33.86 -4.46
C GLU A 90 -5.56 34.74 -3.23
N GLN A 91 -5.47 34.15 -2.04
CA GLN A 91 -5.63 34.86 -0.76
C GLN A 91 -4.33 35.52 -0.24
N GLY A 92 -3.20 35.37 -0.94
CA GLY A 92 -1.89 35.83 -0.44
C GLY A 92 -1.39 35.08 0.80
N LYS A 93 -1.86 33.84 1.01
CA LYS A 93 -1.59 32.99 2.18
C LYS A 93 -0.82 31.70 1.86
N GLN A 94 -0.31 31.52 0.64
CA GLN A 94 0.41 30.31 0.22
C GLN A 94 1.51 29.90 1.21
N ALA A 95 2.27 30.88 1.74
CA ALA A 95 3.34 30.63 2.71
C ALA A 95 2.86 29.90 3.99
N GLN A 96 1.57 30.00 4.34
CA GLN A 96 0.99 29.34 5.51
C GLN A 96 0.82 27.83 5.32
N ILE A 97 0.75 27.35 4.07
CA ILE A 97 0.52 25.92 3.74
C ILE A 97 1.71 25.27 3.06
N ALA A 98 2.84 25.99 2.90
CA ALA A 98 4.04 25.47 2.25
C ALA A 98 4.54 24.13 2.85
N PRO A 99 4.51 23.90 4.18
CA PRO A 99 4.89 22.60 4.74
C PRO A 99 3.97 21.45 4.27
N GLU A 100 2.69 21.70 4.08
CA GLU A 100 1.70 20.71 3.62
C GLU A 100 1.89 20.40 2.13
N LEU A 101 2.20 21.42 1.32
CA LEU A 101 2.55 21.23 -0.09
C LEU A 101 3.82 20.38 -0.24
N ALA A 102 4.82 20.59 0.60
CA ALA A 102 6.03 19.75 0.61
C ALA A 102 5.73 18.28 0.98
N LYS A 103 4.81 18.04 1.93
CA LYS A 103 4.36 16.68 2.29
C LYS A 103 3.59 16.03 1.12
N ALA A 104 2.72 16.77 0.46
CA ALA A 104 1.96 16.28 -0.70
C ALA A 104 2.90 15.97 -1.88
N ALA A 105 3.88 16.83 -2.16
CA ALA A 105 4.89 16.58 -3.18
C ALA A 105 5.70 15.30 -2.87
N LYS A 106 6.12 15.11 -1.62
CA LYS A 106 6.78 13.87 -1.18
C LYS A 106 5.87 12.65 -1.36
N MET A 107 4.58 12.74 -1.02
CA MET A 107 3.62 11.66 -1.25
C MET A 107 3.54 11.31 -2.75
N GLY A 108 3.43 12.31 -3.62
CA GLY A 108 3.46 12.13 -5.08
C GLY A 108 4.75 11.49 -5.60
N ASP A 109 5.89 11.76 -4.96
CA ASP A 109 7.17 11.14 -5.32
C ASP A 109 7.20 9.64 -5.01
N TYR A 110 6.70 9.22 -3.85
CA TYR A 110 6.55 7.79 -3.53
C TYR A 110 5.43 7.12 -4.33
N LEU A 111 4.37 7.86 -4.69
CA LEU A 111 3.26 7.34 -5.49
C LEU A 111 3.70 6.82 -6.87
N ARG A 112 4.91 7.19 -7.34
CA ARG A 112 5.52 6.60 -8.54
C ARG A 112 5.66 5.08 -8.47
N TYR A 113 5.73 4.47 -7.28
CA TYR A 113 5.68 3.00 -7.15
C TYR A 113 4.41 2.39 -7.75
N ALA A 114 3.29 3.12 -7.79
CA ALA A 114 2.06 2.68 -8.43
C ALA A 114 2.16 2.60 -9.96
N MET A 115 3.24 3.11 -10.57
CA MET A 115 3.42 3.14 -12.02
C MET A 115 4.18 1.94 -12.58
N PHE A 116 4.69 1.06 -11.73
CA PHE A 116 5.47 -0.10 -12.14
C PHE A 116 4.62 -1.36 -12.17
N ASP A 117 4.97 -2.28 -13.09
CA ASP A 117 4.54 -3.67 -12.97
C ASP A 117 4.84 -4.23 -11.57
N LYS A 118 3.95 -5.10 -11.07
CA LYS A 118 4.01 -5.63 -9.70
C LYS A 118 5.37 -6.26 -9.36
N TYR A 119 6.02 -6.90 -10.33
CA TYR A 119 7.31 -7.56 -10.15
C TYR A 119 8.41 -6.90 -11.00
N PHE A 120 8.17 -5.66 -11.45
CA PHE A 120 9.08 -4.90 -12.32
C PHE A 120 9.41 -5.64 -13.64
N GLU A 121 8.47 -6.42 -14.17
CA GLU A 121 8.56 -7.00 -15.50
C GLU A 121 8.42 -5.90 -16.57
N LYS A 122 9.06 -6.10 -17.72
CA LYS A 122 8.97 -5.18 -18.85
C LYS A 122 7.53 -5.09 -19.35
N ILE A 123 7.04 -3.87 -19.56
CA ILE A 123 5.69 -3.61 -20.07
C ILE A 123 5.56 -4.03 -21.53
N GLY A 124 4.46 -4.70 -21.86
CA GLY A 124 4.07 -5.09 -23.21
C GLY A 124 4.37 -6.56 -23.52
N ASN A 125 3.35 -7.26 -24.06
CA ASN A 125 3.44 -8.68 -24.45
C ASN A 125 3.92 -9.64 -23.34
N CYS A 126 3.78 -9.25 -22.06
CA CYS A 126 4.02 -10.12 -20.91
C CYS A 126 2.77 -10.99 -20.66
N THR A 127 2.77 -12.21 -21.18
CA THR A 127 1.59 -13.11 -21.16
C THR A 127 1.80 -14.38 -20.33
N SER A 128 3.03 -14.68 -19.91
CA SER A 128 3.35 -15.81 -19.04
C SER A 128 4.45 -15.44 -18.04
N PRO A 129 4.28 -15.71 -16.74
CA PRO A 129 5.29 -15.40 -15.72
C PRO A 129 6.67 -16.02 -15.97
N SER A 130 6.75 -17.14 -16.70
CA SER A 130 8.02 -17.81 -17.01
C SER A 130 8.77 -17.23 -18.21
N THR A 131 8.13 -16.36 -18.99
CA THR A 131 8.69 -15.83 -20.24
C THR A 131 8.71 -14.31 -20.31
N CYS A 132 8.06 -13.62 -19.36
CA CYS A 132 8.20 -12.18 -19.26
C CYS A 132 9.66 -11.82 -18.95
N ALA A 133 10.16 -10.80 -19.65
CA ALA A 133 11.51 -10.32 -19.43
C ALA A 133 11.49 -9.28 -18.30
N ALA A 134 12.40 -9.43 -17.33
CA ALA A 134 12.61 -8.43 -16.31
C ALA A 134 12.91 -7.06 -16.92
N GLY A 135 12.33 -6.00 -16.35
CA GLY A 135 12.60 -4.63 -16.77
C GLY A 135 14.01 -4.16 -16.39
N THR A 136 14.51 -3.17 -17.12
CA THR A 136 15.72 -2.42 -16.81
C THR A 136 15.42 -0.92 -16.85
N GLY A 137 15.64 -0.24 -15.73
CA GLY A 137 15.33 1.18 -15.61
C GLY A 137 13.82 1.42 -15.55
N LYS A 138 13.26 2.03 -16.60
CA LYS A 138 11.85 2.47 -16.64
C LYS A 138 10.98 1.73 -17.64
N ASP A 139 11.48 0.67 -18.28
CA ASP A 139 10.67 -0.11 -19.21
C ASP A 139 9.66 -1.05 -18.52
N SER A 140 9.69 -1.11 -17.20
CA SER A 140 8.63 -1.67 -16.35
C SER A 140 7.62 -0.64 -15.85
N GLU A 141 7.76 0.65 -16.20
CA GLU A 141 6.77 1.69 -15.92
C GLU A 141 5.66 1.67 -16.98
N HIS A 142 4.40 1.45 -16.55
CA HIS A 142 3.21 1.61 -17.39
C HIS A 142 2.62 3.03 -17.32
N TYR A 143 3.16 3.92 -16.46
CA TYR A 143 2.78 5.33 -16.32
C TYR A 143 1.29 5.58 -15.97
N LEU A 144 0.64 4.60 -15.36
CA LEU A 144 -0.73 4.68 -14.85
C LEU A 144 -0.74 4.52 -13.33
N MET A 145 -1.83 4.93 -12.67
CA MET A 145 -2.06 4.57 -11.27
C MET A 145 -2.61 3.15 -11.22
N SER A 146 -1.78 2.18 -10.83
CA SER A 146 -2.21 0.80 -10.64
C SER A 146 -3.13 0.64 -9.42
N TRP A 147 -3.62 -0.57 -9.19
CA TRP A 147 -4.51 -0.86 -8.07
C TRP A 147 -3.84 -0.70 -6.70
N TYR A 148 -2.54 -0.99 -6.62
CA TYR A 148 -1.74 -0.83 -5.41
C TYR A 148 -0.25 -0.89 -5.71
N TYR A 149 0.54 -0.33 -4.79
CA TYR A 149 1.89 -0.82 -4.51
C TYR A 149 1.94 -1.30 -3.06
N ALA A 150 2.85 -2.23 -2.76
CA ALA A 150 2.99 -2.82 -1.43
C ALA A 150 4.46 -2.94 -1.04
N TRP A 151 4.71 -2.90 0.27
CA TRP A 151 6.06 -3.03 0.83
C TRP A 151 6.00 -3.71 2.20
N GLY A 152 7.06 -4.43 2.57
CA GLY A 152 7.14 -5.18 3.82
C GLY A 152 8.56 -5.61 4.17
N GLY A 153 8.75 -6.18 5.35
CA GLY A 153 10.03 -6.69 5.86
C GLY A 153 9.99 -7.26 7.26
#